data_AF-A0A4Y2I5E1-F1
#
_entry.id   AF-A0A4Y2I5E1-F1
#
_cell.length_a   1.000
_cell.length_b   1.000
_cell.length_c   1.000
_cell.angle_alpha   90.00
_cell.angle_beta   90.00
_cell.angle_gamma   90.00
#
_symmetry.space_group_name_H-M   'P 1'
#
loop_
_entity.id
_entity.type
_entity.pdbx_description
1 polymer ?
#
loop_
_entity_poly.entity_id
_entity_poly.type
_entity_poly.pdbx_seq_one_letter_code
_entity_poly.pdbx_strand_id
1 'polypeptide(L)'
;MIILRARLLSQQIAANVCRTFSTEKTSTPKYWHAKFPDKKPRSFDEMPTVEEPQFDPYKSHEIFPQWFKKYGYVVKQPVGNGKYTVHTFHFDDFDTVYKGDTAYYRATRKPPQRLSHQVLKHYRENNKDLYDNVGLGPGDGDYVGRIRDMIRESMSTGIDEKLENVADDLIEIIRDKVGEGGEIELLPWLFRWGFENVGLKFLDKRLGALSQTGNEEADKMVEAAAITNEMVVLTTLDPVTDYAERYQKVESSEGYFYSVLKKYIDEIASQPDSKCAVKKILENNPKDAITVTLDGFQGALQTVPLTVLMALYNVARNEDIQAQAREELVEYLPTKDSKYCSLNISPPDIIEHIVWETLRYVFKTIFNM
;
A
#
# COMPACT_ATOMS: atom_id res chain seq x y z
N MET A 1 -5.81 -5.47 -27.46
CA MET A 1 -5.76 -6.58 -26.49
C MET A 1 -4.44 -6.43 -25.74
N ILE A 2 -4.46 -5.85 -24.54
CA ILE A 2 -3.23 -5.62 -23.76
C ILE A 2 -2.95 -6.91 -22.98
N ILE A 3 -1.93 -7.66 -23.39
CA ILE A 3 -1.47 -8.83 -22.65
C ILE A 3 -0.42 -8.34 -21.65
N LEU A 4 -0.78 -8.32 -20.37
CA LEU A 4 0.14 -8.00 -19.28
C LEU A 4 0.98 -9.25 -18.94
N ARG A 5 2.28 -9.20 -19.21
CA ARG A 5 3.25 -10.20 -18.70
C ARG A 5 4.13 -9.55 -17.64
N ALA A 6 4.02 -10.01 -16.39
CA ALA A 6 4.98 -9.67 -15.35
C ALA A 6 6.24 -10.53 -15.53
N ARG A 7 7.35 -9.94 -15.97
CA ARG A 7 8.65 -10.61 -16.06
C ARG A 7 9.74 -9.75 -15.43
N LEU A 8 9.58 -9.40 -14.15
CA LEU A 8 10.70 -8.92 -13.34
C LEU A 8 10.81 -9.68 -12.01
N LEU A 9 12.04 -10.15 -11.82
CA LEU A 9 12.52 -11.09 -10.83
C LEU A 9 13.14 -10.31 -9.67
N SER A 10 12.32 -9.85 -8.71
CA SER A 10 12.81 -9.50 -7.36
C SER A 10 11.73 -9.27 -6.31
N GLN A 11 10.43 -9.26 -6.64
CA GLN A 11 9.38 -9.21 -5.63
C GLN A 11 8.72 -10.59 -5.54
N GLN A 12 9.32 -11.56 -4.83
CA GLN A 12 8.71 -12.89 -4.66
C GLN A 12 7.28 -12.77 -4.09
N ILE A 13 7.06 -11.81 -3.19
CA ILE A 13 5.77 -11.44 -2.63
C ILE A 13 4.78 -10.94 -3.71
N ALA A 14 5.14 -9.93 -4.53
CA ALA A 14 4.26 -9.44 -5.61
C ALA A 14 4.10 -10.42 -6.79
N ALA A 15 5.11 -11.26 -7.04
CA ALA A 15 5.05 -12.34 -8.02
C ALA A 15 4.12 -13.47 -7.54
N ASN A 16 4.11 -13.78 -6.25
CA ASN A 16 3.17 -14.73 -5.65
C ASN A 16 1.75 -14.15 -5.61
N VAL A 17 1.59 -12.83 -5.46
CA VAL A 17 0.31 -12.13 -5.67
C VAL A 17 -0.21 -12.39 -7.07
N CYS A 18 0.62 -12.14 -8.09
CA CYS A 18 0.22 -12.36 -9.49
C CYS A 18 -0.06 -13.83 -9.81
N ARG A 19 0.61 -14.79 -9.15
CA ARG A 19 0.42 -16.24 -9.37
C ARG A 19 -0.80 -16.83 -8.67
N THR A 20 -1.27 -16.25 -7.57
CA THR A 20 -2.42 -16.77 -6.79
C THR A 20 -3.79 -16.33 -7.30
N PHE A 21 -3.83 -15.43 -8.28
CA PHE A 21 -5.01 -15.21 -9.11
C PHE A 21 -5.16 -16.35 -10.13
N SER A 22 -5.59 -17.52 -9.63
CA SER A 22 -5.95 -18.68 -10.44
C SER A 22 -6.79 -18.27 -11.65
N THR A 23 -6.43 -18.88 -12.79
CA THR A 23 -7.05 -18.75 -14.10
C THR A 23 -8.42 -19.43 -14.21
N GLU A 24 -8.89 -20.07 -13.15
CA GLU A 24 -10.17 -20.76 -13.16
C GLU A 24 -11.32 -19.78 -12.90
N LYS A 25 -12.25 -19.71 -13.86
CA LYS A 25 -13.64 -19.30 -13.59
C LYS A 25 -14.20 -20.29 -12.56
N THR A 26 -13.90 -20.05 -11.30
CA THR A 26 -14.40 -20.87 -10.21
C THR A 26 -15.90 -20.60 -10.11
N SER A 27 -16.71 -21.63 -10.35
CA SER A 27 -18.16 -21.63 -10.09
C SER A 27 -18.49 -21.57 -8.59
N THR A 28 -17.49 -21.32 -7.75
CA THR A 28 -17.66 -21.20 -6.31
C THR A 28 -18.62 -20.07 -6.01
N PRO A 29 -19.58 -20.28 -5.09
CA PRO A 29 -20.46 -19.23 -4.61
C PRO A 29 -19.63 -18.02 -4.22
N LYS A 30 -20.06 -16.82 -4.65
CA LYS A 30 -19.50 -15.56 -4.19
C LYS A 30 -19.40 -15.62 -2.66
N TYR A 31 -18.28 -15.20 -2.07
CA TYR A 31 -17.95 -15.49 -0.66
C TYR A 31 -19.00 -15.03 0.36
N TRP A 32 -19.85 -14.05 0.02
CA TRP A 32 -21.02 -13.65 0.81
C TRP A 32 -22.14 -14.71 0.88
N HIS A 33 -22.01 -15.81 0.14
CA HIS A 33 -22.84 -17.01 0.21
C HIS A 33 -22.09 -18.22 0.81
N ALA A 34 -20.87 -18.04 1.33
CA ALA A 34 -20.20 -19.10 2.06
C ALA A 34 -21.09 -19.47 3.26
N LYS A 35 -21.44 -20.75 3.39
CA LYS A 35 -22.14 -21.24 4.58
C LYS A 35 -21.18 -21.12 5.74
N PHE A 36 -21.45 -20.17 6.61
CA PHE A 36 -20.65 -19.95 7.79
C PHE A 36 -21.03 -20.94 8.90
N PRO A 37 -20.11 -21.29 9.82
CA PRO A 37 -20.45 -22.12 10.96
C PRO A 37 -21.52 -21.43 11.84
N ASP A 38 -22.46 -22.22 12.36
CA ASP A 38 -23.69 -21.74 13.02
C ASP A 38 -23.45 -20.98 14.35
N LYS A 39 -22.24 -21.07 14.92
CA LYS A 39 -21.92 -20.48 16.23
C LYS A 39 -20.58 -19.74 16.21
N LYS A 40 -20.61 -18.45 16.55
CA LYS A 40 -19.42 -17.67 16.89
C LYS A 40 -18.93 -18.05 18.31
N PRO A 41 -17.62 -18.20 18.56
CA PRO A 41 -17.08 -18.37 19.90
C PRO A 41 -17.45 -17.18 20.79
N ARG A 42 -17.83 -17.44 22.05
CA ARG A 42 -18.29 -16.40 22.99
C ARG A 42 -17.18 -15.93 23.95
N SER A 43 -16.07 -16.65 24.01
CA SER A 43 -14.94 -16.34 24.88
C SER A 43 -13.61 -16.73 24.23
N PHE A 44 -12.51 -16.20 24.77
CA PHE A 44 -11.16 -16.56 24.33
C PHE A 44 -10.89 -18.06 24.46
N ASP A 45 -11.38 -18.70 25.53
CA ASP A 45 -11.16 -20.13 25.79
C ASP A 45 -11.92 -21.02 24.80
N GLU A 46 -13.06 -20.56 24.29
CA GLU A 46 -13.86 -21.26 23.27
C GLU A 46 -13.27 -21.15 21.85
N MET A 47 -12.34 -20.21 21.61
CA MET A 47 -11.74 -20.05 20.29
C MET A 47 -10.85 -21.26 19.95
N PRO A 48 -10.95 -21.81 18.72
CA PRO A 48 -10.03 -22.85 18.28
C PRO A 48 -8.59 -22.32 18.25
N THR A 49 -7.63 -23.21 18.43
CA THR A 49 -6.20 -22.91 18.37
C THR A 49 -5.61 -23.57 17.12
N VAL A 50 -4.78 -22.84 16.38
CA VAL A 50 -4.07 -23.39 15.22
C VAL A 50 -3.12 -24.51 15.69
N GLU A 51 -3.27 -25.70 15.09
CA GLU A 51 -2.41 -26.87 15.36
C GLU A 51 -0.96 -26.67 14.90
N GLU A 52 -0.76 -26.09 13.72
CA GLU A 52 0.55 -25.76 13.15
C GLU A 52 0.72 -24.23 13.12
N PRO A 53 1.20 -23.62 14.23
CA PRO A 53 1.24 -22.17 14.36
C PRO A 53 2.39 -21.52 13.59
N GLN A 54 3.43 -22.29 13.27
CA GLN A 54 4.54 -21.83 12.45
C GLN A 54 4.22 -22.09 10.99
N PHE A 55 4.51 -21.10 10.15
CA PHE A 55 4.27 -21.19 8.73
C PHE A 55 5.27 -20.35 7.95
N ASP A 56 5.42 -20.68 6.68
CA ASP A 56 6.21 -19.87 5.74
C ASP A 56 5.48 -18.53 5.52
N PRO A 57 6.04 -17.40 5.99
CA PRO A 57 5.36 -16.10 5.90
C PRO A 57 5.02 -15.74 4.46
N TYR A 58 5.80 -16.19 3.46
CA TYR A 58 5.51 -15.95 2.05
C TYR A 58 4.24 -16.66 1.53
N LYS A 59 3.67 -17.58 2.31
CA LYS A 59 2.46 -18.36 1.99
C LYS A 59 1.27 -18.00 2.87
N SER A 60 1.35 -16.94 3.66
CA SER A 60 0.27 -16.39 4.49
C SER A 60 -1.07 -16.32 3.73
N HIS A 61 -1.07 -15.82 2.51
CA HIS A 61 -2.23 -15.76 1.60
C HIS A 61 -2.85 -17.12 1.23
N GLU A 62 -2.09 -18.22 1.28
CA GLU A 62 -2.61 -19.58 1.08
C GLU A 62 -3.11 -20.20 2.38
N ILE A 63 -2.46 -19.86 3.50
CA ILE A 63 -2.66 -20.47 4.81
C ILE A 63 -3.88 -19.90 5.52
N PHE A 64 -4.04 -18.56 5.56
CA PHE A 64 -5.16 -17.93 6.27
C PHE A 64 -6.53 -18.37 5.73
N PRO A 65 -6.75 -18.52 4.40
CA PRO A 65 -7.98 -19.12 3.89
C PRO A 65 -8.21 -20.58 4.33
N GLN A 66 -7.14 -21.36 4.53
CA GLN A 66 -7.25 -22.73 5.04
C GLN A 66 -7.62 -22.73 6.52
N TRP A 67 -7.04 -21.82 7.31
CA TRP A 67 -7.44 -21.64 8.71
C TRP A 67 -8.89 -21.22 8.83
N PHE A 68 -9.36 -20.29 8.01
CA PHE A 68 -10.78 -19.93 7.94
C PHE A 68 -11.66 -21.15 7.64
N LYS A 69 -11.30 -21.95 6.60
CA LYS A 69 -12.05 -23.16 6.24
C LYS A 69 -12.08 -24.22 7.35
N LYS A 70 -10.98 -24.37 8.09
CA LYS A 70 -10.83 -25.40 9.14
C LYS A 70 -11.44 -24.97 10.48
N TYR A 71 -11.20 -23.75 10.90
CA TYR A 71 -11.49 -23.26 12.26
C TYR A 71 -12.68 -22.28 12.32
N GLY A 72 -13.13 -21.74 11.18
CA GLY A 72 -14.25 -20.80 11.12
C GLY A 72 -13.83 -19.34 11.29
N TYR A 73 -14.70 -18.53 11.89
CA TYR A 73 -14.59 -17.05 11.90
C TYR A 73 -13.39 -16.48 12.66
N VAL A 74 -12.91 -17.20 13.67
CA VAL A 74 -11.85 -16.73 14.56
C VAL A 74 -10.99 -17.91 15.00
N VAL A 75 -9.67 -17.71 15.05
CA VAL A 75 -8.72 -18.72 15.52
C VAL A 75 -7.55 -18.06 16.25
N LYS A 76 -7.05 -18.73 17.28
CA LYS A 76 -5.86 -18.33 18.04
C LYS A 76 -4.62 -18.99 17.46
N GLN A 77 -3.60 -18.21 17.14
CA GLN A 77 -2.27 -18.68 16.81
C GLN A 77 -1.34 -18.43 18.01
N PRO A 78 -0.78 -19.48 18.64
CA PRO A 78 0.32 -19.34 19.59
C PRO A 78 1.52 -18.64 18.93
N VAL A 79 2.06 -17.59 19.56
CA VAL A 79 3.25 -16.85 19.07
C VAL A 79 4.42 -16.89 20.05
N GLY A 80 4.41 -17.85 20.98
CA GLY A 80 5.43 -18.04 22.01
C GLY A 80 5.19 -17.21 23.29
N ASN A 81 5.93 -17.54 24.35
CA ASN A 81 5.86 -16.84 25.66
C ASN A 81 4.44 -16.69 26.25
N GLY A 82 3.57 -17.67 26.01
CA GLY A 82 2.17 -17.63 26.45
C GLY A 82 1.30 -16.59 25.74
N LYS A 83 1.78 -15.97 24.66
CA LYS A 83 1.04 -14.99 23.86
C LYS A 83 0.36 -15.65 22.66
N TYR A 84 -0.72 -15.02 22.21
CA TYR A 84 -1.52 -15.46 21.07
C TYR A 84 -1.83 -14.28 20.15
N THR A 85 -1.78 -14.53 18.84
CA THR A 85 -2.43 -13.69 17.83
C THR A 85 -3.82 -14.26 17.57
N VAL A 86 -4.84 -13.40 17.58
CA VAL A 86 -6.22 -13.79 17.24
C VAL A 86 -6.50 -13.33 15.81
N HIS A 87 -6.74 -14.30 14.93
CA HIS A 87 -7.09 -14.06 13.53
C HIS A 87 -8.60 -14.01 13.40
N THR A 88 -9.15 -12.98 12.76
CA THR A 88 -10.59 -12.82 12.50
C THR A 88 -10.85 -12.77 11.00
N PHE A 89 -11.93 -13.41 10.57
CA PHE A 89 -12.27 -13.56 9.16
C PHE A 89 -13.68 -13.04 8.82
N HIS A 90 -14.45 -12.61 9.81
CA HIS A 90 -15.80 -12.09 9.62
C HIS A 90 -15.82 -10.56 9.71
N PHE A 91 -16.61 -9.91 8.85
CA PHE A 91 -16.69 -8.45 8.81
C PHE A 91 -17.21 -7.82 10.11
N ASP A 92 -18.19 -8.45 10.79
CA ASP A 92 -18.68 -7.99 12.10
C ASP A 92 -17.58 -7.94 13.18
N ASP A 93 -16.56 -8.79 13.05
CA ASP A 93 -15.49 -8.85 14.04
C ASP A 93 -14.61 -7.60 13.91
N PHE A 94 -14.52 -6.98 12.73
CA PHE A 94 -13.83 -5.71 12.53
C PHE A 94 -14.52 -4.55 13.27
N ASP A 95 -15.85 -4.50 13.25
CA ASP A 95 -16.62 -3.52 14.04
C ASP A 95 -16.42 -3.75 15.55
N THR A 96 -16.35 -5.01 15.97
CA THR A 96 -16.05 -5.38 17.36
C THR A 96 -14.67 -4.90 17.79
N VAL A 97 -13.63 -5.14 16.98
CA VAL A 97 -12.26 -4.66 17.23
C VAL A 97 -12.22 -3.14 17.27
N TYR A 98 -12.84 -2.47 16.29
CA TYR A 98 -12.86 -1.00 16.21
C TYR A 98 -13.55 -0.33 17.41
N LYS A 99 -14.69 -0.87 17.85
CA LYS A 99 -15.37 -0.41 19.08
C LYS A 99 -14.53 -0.70 20.32
N GLY A 100 -13.86 -1.85 20.35
CA GLY A 100 -12.90 -2.23 21.40
C GLY A 100 -11.75 -1.24 21.55
N ASP A 101 -11.11 -0.85 20.44
CA ASP A 101 -10.05 0.16 20.39
C ASP A 101 -10.53 1.50 20.96
N THR A 102 -11.74 1.92 20.60
CA THR A 102 -12.34 3.15 21.10
C THR A 102 -12.58 3.08 22.61
N ALA A 103 -13.13 1.97 23.10
CA ALA A 103 -13.36 1.76 24.54
C ALA A 103 -12.04 1.71 25.32
N TYR A 104 -11.02 1.02 24.79
CA TYR A 104 -9.68 0.94 25.36
C TYR A 104 -9.03 2.32 25.46
N TYR A 105 -9.08 3.12 24.40
CA TYR A 105 -8.55 4.48 24.40
C TYR A 105 -9.27 5.37 25.41
N ARG A 106 -10.61 5.31 25.48
CA ARG A 106 -11.39 6.08 26.46
C ARG A 106 -11.03 5.74 27.91
N ALA A 107 -10.84 4.45 28.19
CA ALA A 107 -10.53 3.96 29.54
C ALA A 107 -9.08 4.23 29.96
N THR A 108 -8.12 4.08 29.05
CA THR A 108 -6.69 4.08 29.39
C THR A 108 -5.94 5.34 28.95
N ARG A 109 -6.53 6.13 28.04
CA ARG A 109 -5.87 7.21 27.28
C ARG A 109 -4.62 6.76 26.53
N LYS A 110 -4.48 5.45 26.28
CA LYS A 110 -3.43 4.88 25.45
C LYS A 110 -4.00 4.58 24.06
N PRO A 111 -3.31 5.00 23.00
CA PRO A 111 -3.74 4.67 21.64
C PRO A 111 -3.68 3.16 21.38
N PRO A 112 -4.49 2.64 20.45
CA PRO A 112 -4.30 1.30 19.91
C PRO A 112 -2.88 1.16 19.38
N GLN A 113 -2.22 0.07 19.75
CA GLN A 113 -0.84 -0.20 19.35
C GLN A 113 -0.82 -1.11 18.13
N ARG A 114 0.02 -0.76 17.16
CA ARG A 114 0.27 -1.61 15.99
C ARG A 114 1.54 -2.41 16.24
N LEU A 115 1.41 -3.73 16.29
CA LEU A 115 2.56 -4.63 16.42
C LEU A 115 3.27 -4.92 15.10
N SER A 116 2.80 -4.34 13.99
CA SER A 116 3.53 -4.30 12.72
C SER A 116 4.73 -3.34 12.78
N HIS A 117 5.65 -3.42 11.82
CA HIS A 117 6.74 -2.44 11.63
C HIS A 117 7.76 -2.33 12.78
N GLN A 118 7.87 -3.33 13.66
CA GLN A 118 8.79 -3.27 14.81
C GLN A 118 10.26 -3.16 14.39
N VAL A 119 10.66 -3.79 13.28
CA VAL A 119 12.03 -3.66 12.74
C VAL A 119 12.34 -2.21 12.32
N LEU A 120 11.38 -1.54 11.68
CA LEU A 120 11.52 -0.14 11.26
C LEU A 120 11.50 0.80 12.47
N LYS A 121 10.66 0.49 13.47
CA LYS A 121 10.64 1.18 14.76
C LYS A 121 12.02 1.10 15.42
N HIS A 122 12.59 -0.11 15.52
CA HIS A 122 13.89 -0.35 16.11
C HIS A 122 15.00 0.43 15.39
N TYR A 123 14.99 0.42 14.05
CA TYR A 123 15.92 1.21 13.25
C TYR A 123 15.86 2.70 13.60
N ARG A 124 14.66 3.31 13.61
CA ARG A 124 14.52 4.75 13.89
C ARG A 124 14.87 5.11 15.33
N GLU A 125 14.54 4.25 16.29
CA GLU A 125 14.91 4.43 17.70
C GLU A 125 16.43 4.36 17.95
N ASN A 126 17.17 3.62 17.12
CA ASN A 126 18.63 3.53 17.19
C ASN A 126 19.33 4.70 16.47
N ASN A 127 18.64 5.44 15.60
CA ASN A 127 19.18 6.54 14.79
C ASN A 127 18.58 7.90 15.20
N LYS A 128 18.69 8.24 16.50
CA LYS A 128 18.09 9.47 17.08
C LYS A 128 18.69 10.78 16.57
N ASP A 129 19.89 10.71 16.02
CA ASP A 129 20.50 11.82 15.29
C ASP A 129 19.72 12.17 14.02
N LEU A 130 19.10 11.18 13.37
CA LEU A 130 18.29 11.33 12.16
C LEU A 130 16.81 11.56 12.45
N TYR A 131 16.27 10.91 13.49
CA TYR A 131 14.84 10.88 13.77
C TYR A 131 14.51 11.32 15.20
N ASP A 132 13.46 12.12 15.37
CA ASP A 132 12.92 12.44 16.71
C ASP A 132 11.83 11.45 17.15
N ASN A 133 11.33 10.64 16.22
CA ASN A 133 10.24 9.69 16.42
C ASN A 133 10.28 8.59 15.36
N VAL A 134 9.35 7.65 15.48
CA VAL A 134 9.32 6.43 14.64
C VAL A 134 8.42 6.57 13.41
N GLY A 135 7.72 7.69 13.22
CA GLY A 135 6.85 7.97 12.07
C GLY A 135 5.40 7.49 12.20
N LEU A 136 4.65 7.64 11.11
CA LEU A 136 3.23 7.29 10.95
C LEU A 136 2.98 5.78 10.86
N GLY A 137 3.89 5.03 10.27
CA GLY A 137 3.76 3.58 10.10
C GLY A 137 3.91 2.85 11.43
N PRO A 138 5.11 2.94 12.08
CA PRO A 138 5.38 2.29 13.35
C PRO A 138 4.86 3.02 14.59
N GLY A 139 4.47 4.29 14.46
CA GLY A 139 4.05 5.13 15.59
C GLY A 139 2.56 5.03 15.93
N ASP A 140 2.23 5.66 17.05
CA ASP A 140 0.94 5.54 17.72
C ASP A 140 0.52 6.90 18.33
N GLY A 141 -0.77 7.04 18.65
CA GLY A 141 -1.27 8.10 19.54
C GLY A 141 -1.13 9.53 19.06
N ASP A 142 -0.87 10.42 20.02
CA ASP A 142 -0.94 11.88 19.83
C ASP A 142 0.03 12.36 18.76
N TYR A 143 1.19 11.72 18.62
CA TYR A 143 2.14 12.01 17.55
C TYR A 143 1.49 11.79 16.17
N VAL A 144 0.99 10.58 15.92
CA VAL A 144 0.33 10.22 14.66
C VAL A 144 -0.90 11.09 14.42
N GLY A 145 -1.67 11.39 15.46
CA GLY A 145 -2.81 12.30 15.41
C GLY A 145 -2.42 13.69 14.91
N ARG A 146 -1.42 14.33 15.55
CA ARG A 146 -0.93 15.66 15.16
C ARG A 146 -0.43 15.69 13.72
N ILE A 147 0.41 14.73 13.32
CA ILE A 147 0.96 14.69 11.97
C ILE A 147 -0.17 14.52 10.94
N ARG A 148 -1.12 13.62 11.19
CA ARG A 148 -2.29 13.44 10.31
C ARG A 148 -3.08 14.73 10.15
N ASP A 149 -3.31 15.47 11.23
CA ASP A 149 -4.02 16.74 11.17
C ASP A 149 -3.23 17.81 10.40
N MET A 150 -1.90 17.84 10.53
CA MET A 150 -1.04 18.75 9.77
C MET A 150 -1.08 18.50 8.26
N ILE A 151 -1.14 17.23 7.82
CA ILE A 151 -1.12 16.88 6.39
C ILE A 151 -2.50 16.70 5.77
N ARG A 152 -3.57 16.67 6.59
CA ARG A 152 -4.94 16.36 6.16
C ARG A 152 -5.39 17.19 4.96
N GLU A 153 -5.20 18.51 5.03
CA GLU A 153 -5.61 19.44 3.97
C GLU A 153 -4.89 19.12 2.66
N SER A 154 -3.57 18.95 2.71
CA SER A 154 -2.75 18.65 1.53
C SER A 154 -3.11 17.29 0.90
N MET A 155 -3.45 16.30 1.72
CA MET A 155 -3.85 14.97 1.28
C MET A 155 -5.30 14.88 0.77
N SER A 156 -6.15 15.85 1.13
CA SER A 156 -7.58 15.87 0.75
C SER A 156 -7.85 16.64 -0.55
N THR A 157 -6.79 17.01 -1.28
CA THR A 157 -6.91 17.76 -2.54
C THR A 157 -7.46 16.85 -3.65
N GLY A 158 -8.47 17.35 -4.37
CA GLY A 158 -9.04 16.69 -5.55
C GLY A 158 -8.02 16.47 -6.67
N ILE A 159 -8.47 15.85 -7.76
CA ILE A 159 -7.64 15.69 -8.96
C ILE A 159 -7.41 17.08 -9.56
N ASP A 160 -6.16 17.52 -9.54
CA ASP A 160 -5.73 18.79 -10.14
C ASP A 160 -5.00 18.55 -11.47
N GLU A 161 -4.71 19.65 -12.17
CA GLU A 161 -3.99 19.63 -13.45
C GLU A 161 -2.60 18.99 -13.32
N LYS A 162 -1.92 19.12 -12.17
CA LYS A 162 -0.58 18.55 -11.97
C LYS A 162 -0.61 17.02 -11.95
N LEU A 163 -1.59 16.45 -11.23
CA LEU A 163 -1.81 15.01 -11.22
C LEU A 163 -2.26 14.49 -12.59
N GLU A 164 -3.16 15.22 -13.26
CA GLU A 164 -3.62 14.83 -14.59
C GLU A 164 -2.47 14.80 -15.60
N ASN A 165 -1.59 15.80 -15.59
CA ASN A 165 -0.42 15.83 -16.45
C ASN A 165 0.53 14.64 -16.23
N VAL A 166 0.66 14.15 -14.99
CA VAL A 166 1.46 12.93 -14.71
C VAL A 166 0.78 11.66 -15.23
N ALA A 167 -0.55 11.63 -15.26
CA ALA A 167 -1.28 10.55 -15.92
C ALA A 167 -1.10 10.61 -17.45
N ASP A 168 -1.11 11.80 -18.04
CA ASP A 168 -0.84 12.00 -19.47
C ASP A 168 0.56 11.51 -19.85
N ASP A 169 1.59 11.84 -19.07
CA ASP A 169 2.96 11.38 -19.30
C ASP A 169 3.03 9.84 -19.33
N LEU A 170 2.31 9.16 -18.42
CA LEU A 170 2.23 7.70 -18.43
C LEU A 170 1.50 7.17 -19.68
N ILE A 171 0.43 7.84 -20.12
CA ILE A 171 -0.31 7.48 -21.34
C ILE A 171 0.58 7.62 -22.58
N GLU A 172 1.40 8.67 -22.66
CA GLU A 172 2.37 8.86 -23.74
C GLU A 172 3.42 7.75 -23.74
N ILE A 173 3.97 7.40 -22.57
CA ILE A 173 4.89 6.26 -22.44
C ILE A 173 4.24 4.97 -22.91
N ILE A 174 2.99 4.71 -22.53
CA ILE A 174 2.26 3.52 -22.99
C ILE A 174 2.16 3.54 -24.51
N ARG A 175 1.77 4.67 -25.11
CA ARG A 175 1.64 4.81 -26.57
C ARG A 175 2.96 4.53 -27.30
N ASP A 176 4.07 5.03 -26.76
CA ASP A 176 5.40 4.93 -27.36
C ASP A 176 6.06 3.57 -27.15
N LYS A 177 5.77 2.89 -26.03
CA LYS A 177 6.44 1.64 -25.63
C LYS A 177 5.61 0.38 -25.90
N VAL A 178 4.37 0.51 -26.33
CA VAL A 178 3.59 -0.63 -26.83
C VAL A 178 4.30 -1.21 -28.05
N GLY A 179 4.73 -2.47 -27.94
CA GLY A 179 5.44 -3.18 -29.00
C GLY A 179 4.53 -3.56 -30.16
N GLU A 180 5.13 -4.15 -31.21
CA GLU A 180 4.41 -4.55 -32.44
C GLU A 180 3.23 -5.51 -32.19
N GLY A 181 3.27 -6.27 -31.09
CA GLY A 181 2.17 -7.16 -30.66
C GLY A 181 1.03 -6.46 -29.89
N GLY A 182 1.11 -5.14 -29.66
CA GLY A 182 0.14 -4.44 -28.82
C GLY A 182 0.35 -4.64 -27.31
N GLU A 183 1.55 -5.05 -26.90
CA GLU A 183 1.91 -5.42 -25.52
C GLU A 183 2.93 -4.46 -24.92
N ILE A 184 2.88 -4.29 -23.59
CA ILE A 184 3.83 -3.48 -22.81
C ILE A 184 4.07 -4.12 -21.43
N GLU A 185 5.32 -4.09 -20.97
CA GLU A 185 5.64 -4.36 -19.56
C GLU A 185 5.37 -3.10 -18.73
N LEU A 186 4.17 -3.02 -18.16
CA LEU A 186 3.65 -1.79 -17.56
C LEU A 186 4.14 -1.53 -16.13
N LEU A 187 4.46 -2.58 -15.36
CA LEU A 187 4.73 -2.46 -13.92
C LEU A 187 5.90 -1.51 -13.57
N PRO A 188 7.07 -1.54 -14.24
CA PRO A 188 8.14 -0.60 -13.95
C PRO A 188 7.72 0.86 -14.15
N TRP A 189 6.92 1.13 -15.19
CA TRP A 189 6.38 2.47 -15.45
C TRP A 189 5.35 2.89 -14.42
N LEU A 190 4.52 1.97 -13.92
CA LEU A 190 3.59 2.26 -12.83
C LEU A 190 4.32 2.58 -11.53
N PHE A 191 5.43 1.90 -11.21
CA PHE A 191 6.21 2.24 -10.03
C PHE A 191 6.84 3.64 -10.14
N ARG A 192 7.40 3.99 -11.30
CA ARG A 192 7.89 5.35 -11.58
C ARG A 192 6.78 6.40 -11.54
N TRP A 193 5.61 6.08 -12.08
CA TRP A 193 4.41 6.92 -11.98
C TRP A 193 3.99 7.12 -10.52
N GLY A 194 4.02 6.07 -9.70
CA GLY A 194 3.79 6.17 -8.25
C GLY A 194 4.77 7.14 -7.59
N PHE A 195 6.06 7.02 -7.90
CA PHE A 195 7.09 7.92 -7.40
C PHE A 195 6.85 9.38 -7.77
N GLU A 196 6.49 9.65 -9.04
CA GLU A 196 6.16 11.00 -9.52
C GLU A 196 4.94 11.58 -8.78
N ASN A 197 3.89 10.79 -8.58
CA ASN A 197 2.67 11.24 -7.89
C ASN A 197 2.91 11.56 -6.41
N VAL A 198 3.69 10.75 -5.71
CA VAL A 198 4.02 11.02 -4.31
C VAL A 198 4.91 12.26 -4.21
N GLY A 199 5.85 12.44 -5.15
CA GLY A 199 6.63 13.66 -5.29
C GLY A 199 5.74 14.91 -5.43
N LEU A 200 4.74 14.86 -6.31
CA LEU A 200 3.79 15.95 -6.44
C LEU A 200 3.00 16.20 -5.14
N LYS A 201 2.46 15.16 -4.49
CA LYS A 201 1.62 15.35 -3.30
C LYS A 201 2.37 15.84 -2.08
N PHE A 202 3.57 15.33 -1.82
CA PHE A 202 4.34 15.69 -0.62
C PHE A 202 5.24 16.89 -0.86
N LEU A 203 5.91 16.93 -2.02
CA LEU A 203 6.98 17.88 -2.31
C LEU A 203 6.54 19.02 -3.24
N ASP A 204 5.34 18.92 -3.83
CA ASP A 204 4.87 19.79 -4.92
C ASP A 204 5.87 19.89 -6.08
N LYS A 205 6.49 18.74 -6.42
CA LYS A 205 7.61 18.68 -7.36
C LYS A 205 7.47 17.55 -8.37
N ARG A 206 7.78 17.86 -9.63
CA ARG A 206 8.04 16.88 -10.69
C ARG A 206 9.44 16.29 -10.49
N LEU A 207 9.53 14.98 -10.27
CA LEU A 207 10.78 14.28 -9.97
C LEU A 207 11.44 13.73 -11.24
N GLY A 208 10.73 13.76 -12.37
CA GLY A 208 11.24 13.27 -13.65
C GLY A 208 11.34 11.74 -13.72
N ALA A 209 10.59 11.02 -12.88
CA ALA A 209 10.59 9.56 -12.83
C ALA A 209 10.07 8.93 -14.13
N LEU A 210 9.21 9.64 -14.86
CA LEU A 210 8.64 9.24 -16.14
C LEU A 210 9.52 9.61 -17.35
N SER A 211 10.78 10.02 -17.14
CA SER A 211 11.69 10.27 -18.25
C SER A 211 11.91 9.02 -19.12
N GLN A 212 11.88 9.20 -20.44
CA GLN A 212 12.14 8.11 -21.39
C GLN A 212 13.60 7.65 -21.42
N THR A 213 14.55 8.46 -20.91
CA THR A 213 16.00 8.15 -20.89
C THR A 213 16.45 7.38 -19.66
N GLY A 214 15.51 6.83 -18.88
CA GLY A 214 15.77 6.10 -17.63
C GLY A 214 15.86 7.01 -16.41
N ASN A 215 15.55 6.45 -15.24
CA ASN A 215 15.66 7.15 -13.95
C ASN A 215 16.10 6.16 -12.86
N GLU A 216 17.42 6.05 -12.68
CA GLU A 216 18.05 5.12 -11.73
C GLU A 216 17.67 5.43 -10.27
N GLU A 217 17.45 6.70 -9.94
CA GLU A 217 17.03 7.11 -8.60
C GLU A 217 15.62 6.58 -8.27
N ALA A 218 14.66 6.77 -9.18
CA ALA A 218 13.30 6.27 -9.02
C ALA A 218 13.29 4.73 -8.91
N ASP A 219 14.06 4.05 -9.76
CA ASP A 219 14.13 2.58 -9.74
C ASP A 219 14.70 2.05 -8.41
N LYS A 220 15.79 2.66 -7.91
CA LYS A 220 16.39 2.29 -6.61
C LYS A 220 15.50 2.65 -5.42
N MET A 221 14.75 3.76 -5.49
CA MET A 221 13.79 4.12 -4.46
C MET A 221 12.63 3.11 -4.40
N VAL A 222 12.14 2.64 -5.54
CA VAL A 222 11.12 1.59 -5.60
C VAL A 222 11.66 0.27 -5.03
N GLU A 223 12.90 -0.09 -5.36
CA GLU A 223 13.56 -1.28 -4.81
C GLU A 223 13.74 -1.20 -3.29
N ALA A 224 14.27 -0.08 -2.79
CA ALA A 224 14.46 0.12 -1.37
C ALA A 224 13.13 0.06 -0.58
N ALA A 225 12.04 0.61 -1.13
CA ALA A 225 10.72 0.55 -0.50
C ALA A 225 10.21 -0.89 -0.44
N ALA A 226 10.43 -1.65 -1.52
CA ALA A 226 10.06 -3.06 -1.59
C ALA A 226 10.78 -3.89 -0.54
N ILE A 227 12.09 -3.69 -0.40
CA ILE A 227 12.90 -4.38 0.60
C ILE A 227 12.43 -4.02 2.01
N THR A 228 12.24 -2.74 2.34
CA THR A 228 11.80 -2.37 3.68
C THR A 228 10.42 -2.95 4.00
N ASN A 229 9.46 -2.88 3.07
CA ASN A 229 8.12 -3.44 3.26
C ASN A 229 8.16 -4.96 3.45
N GLU A 230 8.98 -5.67 2.66
CA GLU A 230 9.19 -7.11 2.82
C GLU A 230 9.79 -7.44 4.19
N MET A 231 10.83 -6.72 4.62
CA MET A 231 11.45 -6.96 5.92
C MET A 231 10.49 -6.64 7.08
N VAL A 232 9.66 -5.61 6.94
CA VAL A 232 8.59 -5.30 7.89
C VAL A 232 7.62 -6.47 8.02
N VAL A 233 7.14 -7.02 6.91
CA VAL A 233 6.22 -8.18 6.90
C VAL A 233 6.89 -9.38 7.55
N LEU A 234 8.08 -9.77 7.07
CA LEU A 234 8.78 -10.96 7.53
C LEU A 234 9.10 -10.90 9.02
N THR A 235 9.56 -9.76 9.53
CA THR A 235 9.84 -9.58 10.96
C THR A 235 8.57 -9.45 11.81
N THR A 236 7.44 -9.08 11.22
CA THR A 236 6.14 -9.07 11.92
C THR A 236 5.59 -10.49 12.07
N LEU A 237 5.66 -11.30 11.00
CA LEU A 237 5.14 -12.67 11.00
C LEU A 237 6.10 -13.66 11.67
N ASP A 238 7.40 -13.40 11.57
CA ASP A 238 8.47 -14.21 12.14
C ASP A 238 9.57 -13.29 12.72
N PRO A 239 9.43 -12.85 13.98
CA PRO A 239 10.34 -11.88 14.59
C PRO A 239 11.70 -12.46 15.00
N VAL A 240 11.93 -13.76 14.83
CA VAL A 240 13.14 -14.44 15.33
C VAL A 240 14.08 -14.83 14.20
N THR A 241 13.56 -15.47 13.15
CA THR A 241 14.39 -16.01 12.08
C THR A 241 15.10 -14.89 11.32
N ASP A 242 16.43 -15.02 11.18
CA ASP A 242 17.30 -14.13 10.41
C ASP A 242 17.13 -12.63 10.76
N TYR A 243 16.69 -12.30 11.99
CA TYR A 243 16.38 -10.92 12.36
C TYR A 243 17.53 -9.94 12.09
N ALA A 244 18.78 -10.34 12.38
CA ALA A 244 19.96 -9.51 12.14
C ALA A 244 20.17 -9.20 10.64
N GLU A 245 19.98 -10.18 9.76
CA GLU A 245 20.10 -9.97 8.31
C GLU A 245 18.94 -9.09 7.79
N ARG A 246 17.71 -9.37 8.24
CA ARG A 246 16.53 -8.57 7.88
C ARG A 246 16.67 -7.12 8.34
N TYR A 247 17.23 -6.91 9.53
CA TYR A 247 17.52 -5.59 10.07
C TYR A 247 18.58 -4.84 9.25
N GLN A 248 19.66 -5.51 8.83
CA GLN A 248 20.67 -4.90 7.93
C GLN A 248 20.08 -4.45 6.58
N LYS A 249 19.12 -5.22 6.04
CA LYS A 249 18.37 -4.84 4.83
C LYS A 249 17.51 -3.59 5.04
N VAL A 250 16.90 -3.45 6.22
CA VAL A 250 16.17 -2.22 6.60
C VAL A 250 17.14 -1.04 6.74
N GLU A 251 18.29 -1.22 7.43
CA GLU A 251 19.28 -0.16 7.61
C GLU A 251 19.80 0.40 6.28
N SER A 252 20.15 -0.49 5.36
CA SER A 252 20.64 -0.10 4.02
C SER A 252 19.54 0.58 3.19
N SER A 253 18.33 0.03 3.18
CA SER A 253 17.21 0.57 2.38
C SER A 253 16.71 1.91 2.91
N GLU A 254 16.47 2.03 4.22
CA GLU A 254 16.07 3.29 4.86
C GLU A 254 17.18 4.34 4.79
N GLY A 255 18.45 3.94 4.91
CA GLY A 255 19.58 4.85 4.74
C GLY A 255 19.64 5.47 3.34
N TYR A 256 19.39 4.66 2.30
CA TYR A 256 19.28 5.17 0.93
C TYR A 256 18.08 6.12 0.77
N PHE A 257 16.92 5.70 1.27
CA PHE A 257 15.69 6.49 1.26
C PHE A 257 15.88 7.87 1.91
N TYR A 258 16.47 7.89 3.11
CA TYR A 258 16.77 9.11 3.83
C TYR A 258 17.67 10.02 3.01
N SER A 259 18.73 9.48 2.40
CA SER A 259 19.71 10.27 1.63
C SER A 259 19.08 10.98 0.43
N VAL A 260 18.20 10.30 -0.29
CA VAL A 260 17.50 10.85 -1.47
C VAL A 260 16.48 11.90 -1.04
N LEU A 261 15.61 11.57 -0.08
CA LEU A 261 14.54 12.48 0.33
C LEU A 261 15.08 13.70 1.08
N LYS A 262 16.19 13.57 1.80
CA LYS A 262 16.84 14.71 2.47
C LYS A 262 17.26 15.79 1.48
N LYS A 263 17.79 15.42 0.31
CA LYS A 263 18.13 16.36 -0.77
C LYS A 263 16.91 17.17 -1.20
N TYR A 264 15.77 16.52 -1.43
CA TYR A 264 14.54 17.21 -1.83
C TYR A 264 13.98 18.13 -0.74
N ILE A 265 14.08 17.71 0.52
CA ILE A 265 13.64 18.53 1.65
C ILE A 265 14.54 19.76 1.83
N ASP A 266 15.85 19.63 1.64
CA ASP A 266 16.78 20.76 1.71
C ASP A 266 16.53 21.77 0.58
N GLU A 267 16.24 21.29 -0.63
CA GLU A 267 15.81 22.14 -1.74
C GLU A 267 14.52 22.92 -1.40
N ILE A 268 13.52 22.27 -0.79
CA ILE A 268 12.28 22.93 -0.32
C ILE A 268 12.57 23.90 0.83
N ALA A 269 13.50 23.56 1.72
CA ALA A 269 13.91 24.42 2.82
C ALA A 269 14.41 25.77 2.29
N SER A 270 15.19 25.74 1.22
CA SER A 270 15.73 26.94 0.55
C SER A 270 14.69 27.77 -0.22
N GLN A 271 13.45 27.29 -0.37
CA GLN A 271 12.37 28.00 -1.07
C GLN A 271 11.43 28.64 -0.04
N PRO A 272 11.50 29.97 0.19
CA PRO A 272 10.71 30.64 1.20
C PRO A 272 9.20 30.66 0.88
N ASP A 273 8.83 30.67 -0.41
CA ASP A 273 7.44 30.79 -0.85
C ASP A 273 6.75 29.45 -1.14
N SER A 274 7.43 28.31 -0.89
CA SER A 274 6.83 26.99 -1.11
C SER A 274 5.64 26.77 -0.18
N LYS A 275 4.54 26.24 -0.72
CA LYS A 275 3.32 25.92 0.04
C LYS A 275 3.04 24.42 0.11
N CYS A 276 4.02 23.58 -0.22
CA CYS A 276 3.85 22.14 -0.20
C CYS A 276 3.60 21.61 1.22
N ALA A 277 3.02 20.40 1.31
CA ALA A 277 2.68 19.78 2.59
C ALA A 277 3.89 19.68 3.53
N VAL A 278 5.03 19.28 2.98
CA VAL A 278 6.26 19.07 3.74
C VAL A 278 6.85 20.38 4.25
N LYS A 279 6.67 21.51 3.55
CA LYS A 279 7.15 22.82 4.03
C LYS A 279 6.50 23.21 5.36
N LYS A 280 5.19 23.02 5.50
CA LYS A 280 4.46 23.28 6.76
C LYS A 280 5.03 22.45 7.92
N ILE A 281 5.43 21.20 7.66
CA ILE A 281 6.03 20.32 8.68
C ILE A 281 7.45 20.79 9.00
N LEU A 282 8.24 21.10 7.97
CA LEU A 282 9.64 21.53 8.08
C LEU A 282 9.81 22.78 8.94
N GLU A 283 8.88 23.74 8.84
CA GLU A 283 8.86 24.95 9.66
C GLU A 283 8.59 24.67 11.15
N ASN A 284 7.92 23.56 11.46
CA ASN A 284 7.64 23.15 12.84
C ASN A 284 8.72 22.22 13.39
N ASN A 285 9.10 21.18 12.65
CA ASN A 285 10.16 20.25 12.99
C ASN A 285 10.80 19.65 11.71
N PRO A 286 12.07 19.97 11.40
CA PRO A 286 12.77 19.41 10.25
C PRO A 286 12.89 17.89 10.22
N LYS A 287 13.04 17.25 11.38
CA LYS A 287 13.10 15.79 11.47
C LYS A 287 11.74 15.14 11.22
N ASP A 288 10.65 15.79 11.64
CA ASP A 288 9.31 15.34 11.27
C ASP A 288 9.07 15.44 9.76
N ALA A 289 9.59 16.48 9.11
CA ALA A 289 9.43 16.64 7.66
C ALA A 289 10.06 15.47 6.89
N ILE A 290 11.26 15.04 7.27
CA ILE A 290 11.91 13.88 6.64
C ILE A 290 11.17 12.59 6.97
N THR A 291 10.82 12.33 8.23
CA THR A 291 10.10 11.11 8.63
C THR A 291 8.75 10.98 7.93
N VAL A 292 7.98 12.06 7.81
CA VAL A 292 6.67 12.05 7.14
C VAL A 292 6.81 11.84 5.63
N THR A 293 7.83 12.44 5.02
CA THR A 293 8.11 12.25 3.59
C THR A 293 8.53 10.80 3.33
N LEU A 294 9.44 10.25 4.15
CA LEU A 294 9.84 8.83 4.12
C LEU A 294 8.62 7.91 4.15
N ASP A 295 7.74 8.10 5.12
CA ASP A 295 6.54 7.27 5.28
C ASP A 295 5.54 7.44 4.13
N GLY A 296 5.42 8.65 3.58
CA GLY A 296 4.59 8.93 2.41
C GLY A 296 5.04 8.15 1.18
N PHE A 297 6.34 8.19 0.88
CA PHE A 297 6.93 7.41 -0.21
C PHE A 297 6.83 5.91 0.07
N GLN A 298 7.29 5.44 1.23
CA GLN A 298 7.23 4.02 1.59
C GLN A 298 5.83 3.41 1.43
N GLY A 299 4.80 4.13 1.90
CA GLY A 299 3.43 3.66 1.88
C GLY A 299 2.78 3.64 0.49
N ALA A 300 3.20 4.51 -0.43
CA ALA A 300 2.50 4.72 -1.70
C ALA A 300 3.26 4.23 -2.94
N LEU A 301 4.58 4.01 -2.86
CA LEU A 301 5.40 3.63 -4.03
C LEU A 301 5.04 2.28 -4.64
N GLN A 302 4.49 1.35 -3.85
CA GLN A 302 4.08 0.04 -4.37
C GLN A 302 2.57 -0.17 -4.34
N THR A 303 1.89 0.25 -3.27
CA THR A 303 0.48 -0.06 -3.04
C THR A 303 -0.43 0.52 -4.13
N VAL A 304 -0.18 1.77 -4.53
CA VAL A 304 -0.97 2.45 -5.57
C VAL A 304 -0.67 1.88 -6.96
N PRO A 305 0.61 1.77 -7.41
CA PRO A 305 0.94 1.13 -8.69
C PRO A 305 0.41 -0.30 -8.84
N LEU A 306 0.52 -1.14 -7.81
CA LEU A 306 0.02 -2.51 -7.86
C LEU A 306 -1.51 -2.57 -7.92
N THR A 307 -2.19 -1.65 -7.24
CA THR A 307 -3.65 -1.51 -7.32
C THR A 307 -4.09 -1.15 -8.73
N VAL A 308 -3.43 -0.17 -9.36
CA VAL A 308 -3.72 0.24 -10.75
C VAL A 308 -3.43 -0.91 -11.72
N LEU A 309 -2.29 -1.59 -11.57
CA LEU A 309 -1.97 -2.75 -12.41
C LEU A 309 -3.07 -3.81 -12.32
N MET A 310 -3.53 -4.13 -11.11
CA MET A 310 -4.57 -5.14 -10.93
C MET A 310 -5.93 -4.69 -11.46
N ALA A 311 -6.28 -3.41 -11.30
CA ALA A 311 -7.50 -2.86 -11.88
C ALA A 311 -7.49 -3.02 -13.41
N LEU A 312 -6.39 -2.66 -14.06
CA LEU A 312 -6.21 -2.84 -15.50
C LEU A 312 -6.25 -4.33 -15.91
N TYR A 313 -5.61 -5.20 -15.13
CA TYR A 313 -5.68 -6.65 -15.35
C TYR A 313 -7.12 -7.18 -15.26
N ASN A 314 -7.87 -6.81 -14.22
CA ASN A 314 -9.25 -7.21 -14.03
C ASN A 314 -10.13 -6.71 -15.18
N VAL A 315 -10.00 -5.44 -15.58
CA VAL A 315 -10.74 -4.89 -16.72
C VAL A 315 -10.40 -5.62 -18.01
N ALA A 316 -9.11 -5.88 -18.30
CA ALA A 316 -8.69 -6.59 -19.50
C ALA A 316 -9.19 -8.05 -19.57
N ARG A 317 -9.57 -8.64 -18.43
CA ARG A 317 -10.11 -10.00 -18.33
C ARG A 317 -11.63 -10.07 -18.37
N ASN A 318 -12.33 -8.94 -18.32
CA ASN A 318 -13.79 -8.84 -18.31
C ASN A 318 -14.23 -7.86 -19.41
N GLU A 319 -14.38 -8.36 -20.64
CA GLU A 319 -14.65 -7.55 -21.85
C GLU A 319 -15.96 -6.76 -21.76
N ASP A 320 -16.97 -7.30 -21.09
CA ASP A 320 -18.25 -6.65 -20.81
C ASP A 320 -18.07 -5.42 -19.91
N ILE A 321 -17.32 -5.56 -18.82
CA ILE A 321 -16.98 -4.45 -17.93
C ILE A 321 -16.08 -3.43 -18.63
N GLN A 322 -15.15 -3.87 -19.46
CA GLN A 322 -14.31 -2.98 -20.26
C GLN A 322 -15.15 -2.14 -21.25
N ALA A 323 -16.13 -2.77 -21.91
CA ALA A 323 -17.04 -2.06 -22.82
C ALA A 323 -17.90 -1.04 -22.08
N GLN A 324 -18.49 -1.43 -20.95
CA GLN A 324 -19.30 -0.53 -20.11
C GLN A 324 -18.48 0.64 -19.59
N ALA A 325 -17.27 0.38 -19.06
CA ALA A 325 -16.37 1.44 -18.59
C ALA A 325 -16.02 2.42 -19.71
N ARG A 326 -15.80 1.91 -20.94
CA ARG A 326 -15.52 2.76 -22.11
C ARG A 326 -16.73 3.61 -22.50
N GLU A 327 -17.94 3.06 -22.47
CA GLU A 327 -19.17 3.79 -22.78
C GLU A 327 -19.36 4.96 -21.83
N GLU A 328 -19.29 4.71 -20.52
CA GLU A 328 -19.42 5.75 -19.49
C GLU A 328 -18.30 6.78 -19.59
N LEU A 329 -17.04 6.35 -19.74
CA LEU A 329 -15.91 7.28 -19.86
C LEU A 329 -16.00 8.22 -21.07
N VAL A 330 -16.60 7.78 -22.19
CA VAL A 330 -16.77 8.63 -23.38
C VAL A 330 -17.77 9.76 -23.13
N GLU A 331 -18.73 9.58 -22.23
CA GLU A 331 -19.64 10.66 -21.84
C GLU A 331 -18.92 11.75 -21.03
N TYR A 332 -17.95 11.35 -20.19
CA TYR A 332 -17.17 12.25 -19.34
C TYR A 332 -16.00 12.89 -20.11
N LEU A 333 -15.33 12.10 -20.96
CA LEU A 333 -14.15 12.47 -21.74
C LEU A 333 -14.43 12.26 -23.24
N PRO A 334 -15.24 13.13 -23.87
CA PRO A 334 -15.74 12.94 -25.23
C PRO A 334 -14.65 13.03 -26.30
N THR A 335 -13.51 13.65 -25.99
CA THR A 335 -12.38 13.80 -26.91
C THR A 335 -11.10 13.29 -26.27
N LYS A 336 -10.09 12.99 -27.10
CA LYS A 336 -8.77 12.56 -26.62
C LYS A 336 -8.04 13.64 -25.82
N ASP A 337 -8.42 14.91 -26.00
CA ASP A 337 -7.82 16.07 -25.35
C ASP A 337 -8.67 16.56 -24.16
N SER A 338 -9.76 15.87 -23.84
CA SER A 338 -10.61 16.17 -22.68
C SER A 338 -9.81 16.02 -21.38
N LYS A 339 -9.87 17.04 -20.52
CA LYS A 339 -9.21 17.05 -19.21
C LYS A 339 -10.20 16.77 -18.10
N TYR A 340 -10.00 15.69 -17.36
CA TYR A 340 -10.80 15.31 -16.21
C TYR A 340 -10.82 16.40 -15.13
N CYS A 341 -9.67 17.01 -14.80
CA CYS A 341 -9.61 18.05 -13.77
C CYS A 341 -10.49 19.27 -14.10
N SER A 342 -10.71 19.55 -15.40
CA SER A 342 -11.53 20.67 -15.85
C SER A 342 -13.03 20.48 -15.60
N LEU A 343 -13.46 19.23 -15.39
CA LEU A 343 -14.85 18.88 -15.21
C LEU A 343 -15.36 19.19 -13.79
N ASN A 344 -14.46 19.20 -12.79
CA ASN A 344 -14.80 19.39 -11.37
C ASN A 344 -15.97 18.48 -10.91
N ILE A 345 -15.99 17.23 -11.39
CA ILE A 345 -17.00 16.21 -11.07
C ILE A 345 -16.37 15.01 -10.37
N SER A 346 -17.21 14.25 -9.68
CA SER A 346 -16.84 12.95 -9.12
C SER A 346 -16.48 11.97 -10.24
N PRO A 347 -15.62 10.97 -9.94
CA PRO A 347 -15.30 9.91 -10.90
C PRO A 347 -16.56 9.20 -11.38
N PRO A 348 -16.56 8.65 -12.61
CA PRO A 348 -17.64 7.78 -13.06
C PRO A 348 -17.83 6.60 -12.11
N ASP A 349 -19.07 6.22 -11.84
CA ASP A 349 -19.44 5.17 -10.88
C ASP A 349 -18.74 3.85 -11.23
N ILE A 350 -18.63 3.53 -12.53
CA ILE A 350 -17.95 2.30 -12.98
C ILE A 350 -16.47 2.26 -12.60
N ILE A 351 -15.77 3.42 -12.61
CA ILE A 351 -14.38 3.51 -12.19
C ILE A 351 -14.27 3.23 -10.69
N GLU A 352 -15.16 3.81 -9.90
CA GLU A 352 -15.20 3.57 -8.46
C GLU A 352 -15.45 2.08 -8.16
N HIS A 353 -16.42 1.46 -8.84
CA HIS A 353 -16.71 0.03 -8.71
C HIS A 353 -15.53 -0.87 -9.11
N ILE A 354 -14.82 -0.54 -10.20
CA ILE A 354 -13.62 -1.28 -10.62
C ILE A 354 -12.55 -1.22 -9.53
N VAL A 355 -12.31 -0.05 -8.93
CA VAL A 355 -11.35 0.11 -7.85
C VAL A 355 -11.77 -0.69 -6.63
N TRP A 356 -13.02 -0.56 -6.17
CA TRP A 356 -13.51 -1.31 -5.00
C TRP A 356 -13.44 -2.82 -5.19
N GLU A 357 -13.86 -3.33 -6.35
CA GLU A 357 -13.81 -4.76 -6.65
C GLU A 357 -12.38 -5.26 -6.77
N THR A 358 -11.49 -4.44 -7.36
CA THR A 358 -10.05 -4.72 -7.38
C THR A 358 -9.49 -4.82 -5.98
N LEU A 359 -9.76 -3.85 -5.11
CA LEU A 359 -9.29 -3.87 -3.73
C LEU A 359 -9.85 -5.08 -2.96
N ARG A 360 -11.10 -5.47 -3.20
CA ARG A 360 -11.69 -6.67 -2.60
C ARG A 360 -10.90 -7.95 -2.93
N TYR A 361 -10.34 -8.04 -4.14
CA TYR A 361 -9.49 -9.18 -4.54
C TYR A 361 -8.02 -8.99 -4.17
N VAL A 362 -7.47 -7.78 -4.28
CA VAL A 362 -6.06 -7.46 -4.05
C VAL A 362 -5.71 -7.50 -2.57
N PHE A 363 -6.56 -6.99 -1.68
CA PHE A 363 -6.32 -7.03 -0.24
C PHE A 363 -6.37 -8.46 0.32
N LYS A 364 -7.02 -9.40 -0.38
CA LYS A 364 -6.89 -10.83 -0.09
C LYS A 364 -5.44 -11.30 -0.16
N THR A 365 -4.59 -10.60 -0.91
CA THR A 365 -3.21 -10.96 -1.19
C THR A 365 -2.22 -9.97 -0.60
N ILE A 366 -2.48 -8.65 -0.58
CA ILE A 366 -1.47 -7.65 -0.13
C ILE A 366 -1.33 -7.54 1.40
N PHE A 367 -2.40 -7.72 2.17
CA PHE A 367 -2.33 -7.69 3.65
C PHE A 367 -2.27 -9.08 4.28
N ASN A 368 -2.39 -10.11 3.44
CA ASN A 368 -2.07 -11.50 3.76
C ASN A 368 -0.76 -11.89 3.06
N MET A 369 0.20 -10.96 2.95
CA MET A 369 1.58 -11.22 2.54
C MET A 369 2.44 -11.23 3.79
#